data_AF-K1PWU5-F1
#
_entry.id   AF-K1PWU5-F1
#
_cell.length_a   1.000
_cell.length_b   1.000
_cell.length_c   1.000
_cell.angle_alpha   90.00
_cell.angle_beta   90.00
_cell.angle_gamma   90.00
#
_symmetry.space_group_name_H-M   'P 1'
#
loop_
_entity.id
_entity.type
_entity.pdbx_description
1 polymer ?
#
loop_
_entity_poly.entity_id
_entity_poly.type
_entity_poly.pdbx_seq_one_letter_code
_entity_poly.pdbx_strand_id
1 'polypeptide(L)'
;MERSVGSRLQTLFQQLEKIGGKQARNQTSTEDLQTIRYVTSKIHQILNSQEKTHRDTVLKNSGWVDLILATLKNTSDRTVLLNSIQILAEMLGKTREFYLGESRHKISFTKQ
;
A
#
# COMPACT_ATOMS: atom_id res chain seq x y z
N MET A 1 -18.45 -16.50 -4.92
CA MET A 1 -17.24 -16.32 -5.76
C MET A 1 -16.36 -15.31 -5.05
N GLU A 2 -15.25 -15.73 -4.42
CA GLU A 2 -14.33 -14.78 -3.77
C GLU A 2 -13.71 -13.87 -4.83
N ARG A 3 -13.79 -12.56 -4.61
CA ARG A 3 -13.13 -11.56 -5.46
C ARG A 3 -11.61 -11.72 -5.31
N SER A 4 -10.89 -11.84 -6.42
CA SER A 4 -9.42 -11.90 -6.43
C SER A 4 -8.83 -10.69 -5.72
N VAL A 5 -7.68 -10.83 -5.08
CA VAL A 5 -7.06 -9.72 -4.34
C VAL A 5 -6.81 -8.49 -5.23
N GLY A 6 -6.42 -8.70 -6.49
CA GLY A 6 -6.27 -7.62 -7.47
C GLY A 6 -7.55 -6.82 -7.68
N SER A 7 -8.71 -7.48 -7.79
CA SER A 7 -10.00 -6.78 -7.93
C SER A 7 -10.41 -6.00 -6.66
N ARG A 8 -10.03 -6.50 -5.48
CA ARG A 8 -10.23 -5.80 -4.20
C ARG A 8 -9.37 -4.55 -4.11
N LEU A 9 -8.08 -4.66 -4.45
CA LEU A 9 -7.17 -3.52 -4.52
C LEU A 9 -7.66 -2.49 -5.53
N GLN A 10 -8.05 -2.90 -6.73
CA GLN A 10 -8.59 -2.01 -7.74
C GLN A 10 -9.81 -1.22 -7.23
N THR A 11 -10.74 -1.89 -6.54
CA THR A 11 -11.90 -1.22 -5.93
C THR A 11 -11.48 -0.17 -4.90
N LEU A 12 -10.51 -0.50 -4.05
CA LEU A 12 -9.99 0.41 -3.02
C LEU A 12 -9.28 1.62 -3.64
N PHE A 13 -8.44 1.40 -4.65
CA PHE A 13 -7.75 2.49 -5.36
C PHE A 13 -8.73 3.41 -6.11
N GLN A 14 -9.78 2.86 -6.72
CA GLN A 14 -10.86 3.66 -7.32
C GLN A 14 -11.63 4.51 -6.29
N GLN A 15 -11.85 3.96 -5.09
CA GLN A 15 -12.46 4.74 -3.99
C GLN A 15 -11.52 5.87 -3.55
N LEU A 16 -10.22 5.59 -3.42
CA LEU A 16 -9.22 6.58 -3.04
C LEU A 16 -9.11 7.71 -4.08
N GLU A 17 -9.13 7.39 -5.37
CA GLU A 17 -9.07 8.35 -6.47
C GLU A 17 -10.22 9.37 -6.42
N LYS A 18 -11.45 8.87 -6.23
CA LYS A 18 -12.66 9.72 -6.15
C LYS A 18 -12.59 10.73 -5.00
N ILE A 19 -12.03 10.32 -3.86
CA ILE A 19 -11.97 11.16 -2.66
C ILE A 19 -10.71 12.04 -2.69
N GLY A 20 -9.60 11.53 -3.21
CA GLY A 20 -8.34 12.26 -3.37
C GLY A 20 -8.48 13.51 -4.25
N GLY A 21 -9.35 13.47 -5.26
CA GLY A 21 -9.70 14.65 -6.06
C GLY A 21 -10.34 15.78 -5.23
N LYS A 22 -11.11 15.45 -4.18
CA LYS A 22 -11.66 16.44 -3.24
C LYS A 22 -10.59 16.98 -2.29
N GLN A 23 -9.66 16.11 -1.88
CA GLN A 23 -8.55 16.45 -1.01
C GLN A 23 -7.57 17.44 -1.65
N ALA A 24 -7.23 17.25 -2.91
CA ALA A 24 -6.41 18.19 -3.67
C ALA A 24 -7.02 19.59 -3.79
N ARG A 25 -8.34 19.73 -3.62
CA ARG A 25 -9.08 21.00 -3.67
C ARG A 25 -9.36 21.60 -2.29
N ASN A 26 -8.80 21.02 -1.22
CA ASN A 26 -9.09 21.40 0.17
C ASN A 26 -10.58 21.33 0.53
N GLN A 27 -11.34 20.41 -0.09
CA GLN A 27 -12.78 20.23 0.12
C GLN A 27 -13.09 18.94 0.91
N THR A 28 -12.11 18.40 1.64
CA THR A 28 -12.27 17.15 2.40
C THR A 28 -13.13 17.38 3.63
N SER A 29 -14.28 16.72 3.67
CA SER A 29 -15.09 16.63 4.89
C SER A 29 -14.46 15.66 5.90
N THR A 30 -14.91 15.72 7.15
CA THR A 30 -14.51 14.72 8.17
C THR A 30 -14.85 13.29 7.72
N GLU A 31 -15.97 13.08 7.03
CA GLU A 31 -16.38 11.78 6.51
C GLU A 31 -15.47 11.29 5.37
N ASP A 32 -15.10 12.19 4.46
CA ASP A 32 -14.11 11.90 3.42
C ASP A 32 -12.78 11.48 4.07
N LEU A 33 -12.32 12.18 5.12
CA LEU A 33 -11.09 11.83 5.84
C LEU A 33 -11.16 10.45 6.50
N GLN A 34 -12.29 10.09 7.14
CA GLN A 34 -12.48 8.74 7.69
C GLN A 34 -12.43 7.68 6.59
N THR A 35 -12.99 7.98 5.43
CA THR A 35 -12.94 7.08 4.29
C THR A 35 -11.52 6.92 3.74
N ILE A 36 -10.73 7.99 3.67
CA ILE A 36 -9.31 7.91 3.28
C ILE A 36 -8.54 7.04 4.28
N ARG A 37 -8.74 7.24 5.59
CA ARG A 37 -8.11 6.40 6.63
C ARG A 37 -8.48 4.93 6.46
N TYR A 38 -9.76 4.64 6.24
CA TYR A 38 -10.25 3.28 6.04
C TYR A 38 -9.61 2.63 4.81
N VAL A 39 -9.67 3.31 3.66
CA VAL A 39 -9.17 2.79 2.39
C VAL A 39 -7.67 2.56 2.44
N THR A 40 -6.89 3.52 2.93
CA THR A 40 -5.43 3.39 3.06
C THR A 40 -5.05 2.26 4.02
N SER A 41 -5.75 2.13 5.15
CA SER A 41 -5.51 1.02 6.10
C SER A 41 -5.81 -0.34 5.45
N LYS A 42 -6.89 -0.44 4.67
CA LYS A 42 -7.25 -1.70 3.99
C LYS A 42 -6.28 -2.08 2.88
N ILE A 43 -5.81 -1.11 2.10
CA ILE A 43 -4.77 -1.34 1.10
C ILE A 43 -3.50 -1.86 1.81
N HIS A 44 -3.04 -1.17 2.84
CA HIS A 44 -1.87 -1.60 3.62
C HIS A 44 -2.03 -3.02 4.16
N GLN A 45 -3.16 -3.35 4.81
CA GLN A 45 -3.45 -4.69 5.32
C GLN A 45 -3.36 -5.77 4.23
N ILE A 46 -3.93 -5.51 3.05
CA ILE A 46 -3.92 -6.47 1.94
C ILE A 46 -2.49 -6.68 1.41
N LEU A 47 -1.69 -5.61 1.29
CA LEU A 47 -0.31 -5.70 0.83
C LEU A 47 0.60 -6.42 1.84
N ASN A 48 0.38 -6.19 3.14
CA ASN A 48 1.15 -6.84 4.19
C ASN A 48 0.80 -8.34 4.33
N SER A 49 -0.45 -8.72 4.05
CA SER A 49 -0.94 -10.08 4.29
C SER A 49 -0.41 -11.19 3.37
N GLN A 50 0.16 -10.90 2.18
CA GLN A 50 0.71 -11.97 1.31
C GLN A 50 1.98 -11.58 0.57
N GLU A 51 2.93 -12.50 0.60
CA GLU A 51 4.30 -12.29 0.15
C GLU A 51 4.46 -12.41 -1.38
N LYS A 52 4.83 -11.30 -2.05
CA LYS A 52 5.22 -11.13 -3.48
C LYS A 52 4.11 -10.82 -4.49
N THR A 53 3.04 -11.62 -4.62
CA THR A 53 2.05 -11.46 -5.72
C THR A 53 1.33 -10.11 -5.76
N HIS A 54 1.14 -9.48 -4.59
CA HIS A 54 0.44 -8.20 -4.50
C HIS A 54 1.33 -7.00 -4.87
N ARG A 55 2.65 -7.10 -4.68
CA ARG A 55 3.59 -6.06 -5.07
C ARG A 55 3.61 -5.89 -6.59
N ASP A 56 3.71 -7.00 -7.31
CA ASP A 56 3.70 -7.00 -8.78
C ASP A 56 2.38 -6.45 -9.33
N THR A 57 1.25 -6.76 -8.68
CA THR A 57 -0.07 -6.25 -9.07
C THR A 57 -0.13 -4.73 -8.97
N VAL A 58 0.47 -4.16 -7.93
CA VAL A 58 0.50 -2.71 -7.71
C VAL A 58 1.54 -2.03 -8.61
N LEU A 59 2.75 -2.59 -8.73
CA LEU A 59 3.80 -2.03 -9.59
C LEU A 59 3.43 -2.03 -11.07
N LYS A 60 2.61 -3.00 -11.52
CA LYS A 60 2.04 -3.01 -12.87
C LYS A 60 1.06 -1.85 -13.14
N ASN A 61 0.58 -1.18 -12.09
CA ASN A 61 -0.36 -0.06 -12.18
C ASN A 61 0.31 1.20 -11.59
N SER A 62 1.21 1.82 -12.36
CA SER A 62 1.95 3.02 -11.94
C SER A 62 1.05 4.15 -11.41
N GLY A 63 -0.15 4.31 -11.96
CA GLY A 63 -1.13 5.29 -11.48
C GLY A 63 -1.54 5.11 -10.01
N TRP A 64 -1.45 3.89 -9.46
CA TRP A 64 -1.69 3.65 -8.03
C TRP A 64 -0.56 4.19 -7.16
N VAL A 65 0.68 4.19 -7.65
CA VAL A 65 1.82 4.81 -6.97
C VAL A 65 1.64 6.32 -6.93
N ASP A 66 1.32 6.92 -8.08
CA ASP A 66 1.06 8.36 -8.19
C ASP A 66 -0.07 8.80 -7.27
N LEU A 67 -1.14 8.01 -7.20
CA LEU A 67 -2.27 8.28 -6.32
C LEU A 67 -1.88 8.25 -4.84
N ILE A 68 -1.06 7.29 -4.39
CA ILE A 68 -0.58 7.24 -3.00
C ILE A 68 0.33 8.42 -2.69
N LEU A 69 1.21 8.82 -3.61
CA LEU A 69 2.04 10.02 -3.46
C LEU A 69 1.20 11.29 -3.38
N ALA A 70 0.15 11.41 -4.20
CA ALA A 70 -0.79 12.52 -4.14
C ALA A 70 -1.55 12.55 -2.80
N THR A 71 -2.03 11.40 -2.32
CA THR A 71 -2.66 11.29 -0.99
C THR A 71 -1.71 11.69 0.13
N LEU A 72 -0.44 11.27 0.06
CA LEU A 72 0.59 11.62 1.04
C LEU A 72 0.88 13.12 1.05
N LYS A 73 1.00 13.75 -0.13
CA LYS A 73 1.26 15.18 -0.27
C LYS A 73 0.13 16.05 0.30
N ASN A 74 -1.10 15.59 0.18
CA ASN A 74 -2.29 16.40 0.48
C ASN A 74 -2.87 16.15 1.89
N THR A 75 -2.23 15.32 2.74
CA THR A 75 -2.76 14.96 4.06
C THR A 75 -1.88 15.49 5.18
N SER A 76 -2.50 15.96 6.27
CA SER A 76 -1.86 16.20 7.57
C SER A 76 -2.23 15.11 8.60
N ASP A 77 -3.09 14.16 8.21
CA ASP A 77 -3.54 13.09 9.08
C ASP A 77 -2.46 12.03 9.28
N ARG A 78 -2.08 11.80 10.54
CA ARG A 78 -1.01 10.86 10.92
C ARG A 78 -1.28 9.43 10.45
N THR A 79 -2.52 8.97 10.50
CA THR A 79 -2.86 7.59 10.11
C THR A 79 -2.73 7.43 8.60
N VAL A 80 -3.25 8.38 7.82
CA VAL A 80 -3.08 8.38 6.37
C VAL A 80 -1.61 8.48 5.98
N LEU A 81 -0.82 9.34 6.64
CA LEU A 81 0.63 9.45 6.41
C LEU A 81 1.33 8.09 6.59
N LEU A 82 1.13 7.44 7.74
CA LEU A 82 1.78 6.17 8.06
C LEU A 82 1.38 5.06 7.08
N ASN A 83 0.08 4.93 6.79
CA ASN A 83 -0.40 3.93 5.85
C ASN A 83 0.18 4.16 4.45
N SER A 84 0.20 5.40 3.95
CA SER A 84 0.77 5.71 2.64
C SER A 84 2.27 5.37 2.55
N ILE A 85 3.04 5.70 3.60
CA ILE A 85 4.47 5.35 3.66
C ILE A 85 4.65 3.84 3.68
N GLN A 86 3.86 3.10 4.46
CA GLN A 86 3.93 1.64 4.55
C GLN A 86 3.57 0.98 3.22
N ILE A 87 2.53 1.49 2.53
CA ILE A 87 2.15 1.03 1.19
C ILE A 87 3.30 1.23 0.21
N LEU A 88 3.93 2.41 0.19
CA LEU A 88 5.08 2.69 -0.68
C LEU A 88 6.28 1.81 -0.33
N ALA A 89 6.56 1.58 0.96
CA ALA A 89 7.64 0.71 1.41
C ALA A 89 7.42 -0.75 0.96
N GLU A 90 6.18 -1.23 1.03
CA GLU A 90 5.80 -2.56 0.55
C GLU A 90 5.95 -2.64 -0.97
N MET A 91 5.50 -1.63 -1.73
CA MET A 91 5.67 -1.57 -3.18
C MET A 91 7.15 -1.65 -3.59
N LEU A 92 8.03 -0.94 -2.87
CA LEU A 92 9.48 -0.92 -3.10
C LEU A 92 10.20 -2.19 -2.62
N GLY A 93 9.47 -3.17 -2.07
CA GLY A 93 10.03 -4.44 -1.60
C GLY A 93 10.78 -4.37 -0.27
N LYS A 94 10.90 -3.19 0.34
CA LYS A 94 11.79 -2.93 1.48
C LYS A 94 11.26 -3.44 2.81
N THR A 95 9.95 -3.66 2.96
CA THR A 95 9.36 -4.02 4.27
C THR A 95 9.76 -5.40 4.79
N ARG A 96 10.38 -6.28 3.98
CA ARG A 96 10.89 -7.58 4.49
C ARG A 96 12.39 -7.66 4.60
N GLU A 97 13.13 -6.95 3.75
CA GLU A 97 14.59 -6.93 3.83
C GLU A 97 15.08 -6.05 4.99
N PHE A 98 14.33 -4.99 5.36
CA PHE A 98 14.69 -4.15 6.50
C PHE A 98 14.37 -4.77 7.88
N TYR A 99 13.39 -5.67 7.96
CA TYR A 99 13.04 -6.35 9.23
C TYR A 99 13.66 -7.75 9.37
N LEU A 100 14.11 -8.37 8.26
CA LEU A 100 14.86 -9.62 8.26
C LEU A 100 16.35 -9.36 7.99
N GLY A 101 16.92 -8.40 8.70
CA GLY A 101 18.37 -8.36 8.88
C GLY A 101 18.83 -9.74 9.37
N GLU A 102 19.67 -10.37 8.57
CA GLU A 102 20.39 -11.62 8.82
C GLU A 102 19.57 -12.93 8.80
N SER A 103 19.91 -13.78 7.81
CA SER A 103 20.19 -15.23 7.96
C SER A 103 19.67 -16.06 6.78
N ARG A 104 20.30 -15.92 5.62
CA ARG A 104 20.37 -17.02 4.64
C ARG A 104 21.79 -17.16 4.09
N HIS A 105 22.73 -17.49 4.97
CA HIS A 105 23.89 -18.29 4.62
C HIS A 105 23.80 -19.59 5.43
N LYS A 106 23.00 -20.54 4.94
CA LYS A 106 23.22 -21.95 5.33
C LYS A 106 24.26 -22.51 4.38
N ILE A 107 25.47 -22.59 4.89
CA ILE A 107 26.62 -23.28 4.32
C ILE A 107 26.19 -24.70 3.93
N SER A 108 26.35 -25.04 2.65
CA SER A 108 26.18 -26.41 2.16
C SER A 108 27.35 -27.25 2.64
N PHE A 109 27.10 -28.20 3.54
CA PHE A 109 28.07 -29.26 3.84
C PHE A 109 27.85 -30.40 2.85
N THR A 110 28.70 -30.46 1.84
CA THR A 110 28.92 -31.66 1.02
C THR A 110 29.72 -32.64 1.87
N LYS A 111 29.12 -33.77 2.28
CA LYS A 111 29.91 -34.89 2.81
C LYS A 111 30.41 -35.71 1.62
N GLN A 112 31.74 -35.86 1.52
CA GLN A 112 32.41 -36.92 0.76
C GLN A 112 32.16 -38.27 1.42
#